data_AF-A0A1I3LT36-F1
#
_entry.id   AF-A0A1I3LT36-F1
#
_cell.length_a   1.000
_cell.length_b   1.000
_cell.length_c   1.000
_cell.angle_alpha   90.00
_cell.angle_beta   90.00
_cell.angle_gamma   90.00
#
_symmetry.space_group_name_H-M   'P 1'
#
loop_
_entity.id
_entity.type
_entity.pdbx_description
1 polymer ?
#
loop_
_entity_poly.entity_id
_entity_poly.type
_entity_poly.pdbx_seq_one_letter_code
_entity_poly.pdbx_strand_id
1 'polypeptide(L)'
;MLPVAHLPAFESDSTALHLAHLRERGRVPWEWLAWIGLLVVLHAASGFETTDFIGLPVGLAAWLGWTVWRRLRFVRWTRPAEALLREQPWLPVDVSLRGRRIVAGGTVFALPGMPREVRNVIARTGRVWFVGPDGGLAVIRVEGSGRPWRARVRRRAGRVTAPRAVDHWWRKRRRFRLAAGFAGLFAAALVALLVATVIEPPAPDEIAYVLVAYGMVVVPLAALVFVARRSRPPAPGTWTRIAGAVDDADYIEDDEPLVHGWAVLPEIGPVEVEIGGCPLDLYTDIWFHRRMYVLGRPRPGEVVLGLPGFPVTATAFLGGEPSLIATSE
;
A
#
# COMPACT_ATOMS: atom_id res chain seq x y z
N MET A 1 -25.58 -38.97 16.32
CA MET A 1 -26.52 -38.12 15.57
C MET A 1 -27.37 -37.36 16.59
N LEU A 2 -27.18 -36.05 16.72
CA LEU A 2 -27.99 -35.20 17.62
C LEU A 2 -29.05 -34.48 16.76
N PRO A 3 -30.33 -34.49 17.15
CA PRO A 3 -31.40 -33.87 16.36
C PRO A 3 -31.30 -32.34 16.39
N VAL A 4 -31.25 -31.73 15.20
CA VAL A 4 -31.07 -30.28 14.95
C VAL A 4 -32.39 -29.50 15.12
N ALA A 5 -33.29 -29.95 16.00
CA ALA A 5 -34.67 -29.47 15.98
C ALA A 5 -34.95 -28.19 16.80
N HIS A 6 -34.05 -27.73 17.67
CA HIS A 6 -34.32 -26.54 18.51
C HIS A 6 -33.07 -25.66 18.67
N LEU A 7 -32.76 -24.86 17.64
CA LEU A 7 -31.98 -23.65 17.84
C LEU A 7 -32.98 -22.51 18.08
N PRO A 8 -32.91 -21.79 19.22
CA PRO A 8 -33.77 -20.64 19.47
C PRO A 8 -33.55 -19.61 18.35
N ALA A 9 -34.64 -19.03 17.85
CA ALA A 9 -34.57 -17.88 16.98
C ALA A 9 -33.84 -16.76 17.74
N PHE A 10 -32.54 -16.61 17.46
CA PHE A 10 -31.76 -15.48 17.94
C PHE A 10 -32.33 -14.23 17.27
N GLU A 11 -33.21 -13.55 18.00
CA GLU A 11 -33.61 -12.18 17.73
C GLU A 11 -32.34 -11.35 17.74
N SER A 12 -31.79 -11.08 16.56
CA SER A 12 -30.49 -10.46 16.46
C SER A 12 -30.63 -9.01 16.89
N ASP A 13 -29.96 -8.66 17.99
CA ASP A 13 -29.61 -7.31 18.47
C ASP A 13 -28.72 -6.55 17.45
N SER A 14 -29.05 -6.68 16.17
CA SER A 14 -28.38 -6.06 15.04
C SER A 14 -28.62 -4.55 15.02
N THR A 15 -29.62 -4.04 15.72
CA THR A 15 -30.03 -2.62 15.72
C THR A 15 -28.98 -1.70 16.33
N ALA A 16 -28.41 -2.06 17.49
CA ALA A 16 -27.36 -1.27 18.13
C ALA A 16 -26.05 -1.26 17.31
N LEU A 17 -25.71 -2.40 16.70
CA LEU A 17 -24.53 -2.56 15.84
C LEU A 17 -24.71 -1.88 14.47
N HIS A 18 -25.96 -1.77 13.98
CA HIS A 18 -26.31 -1.02 12.77
C HIS A 18 -26.22 0.50 13.01
N LEU A 19 -26.63 0.98 14.18
CA LEU A 19 -26.54 2.40 14.56
C LEU A 19 -25.09 2.84 14.81
N ALA A 20 -24.26 2.02 15.47
CA ALA A 20 -22.83 2.29 15.62
C ALA A 20 -22.11 2.39 14.26
N HIS A 21 -22.55 1.58 13.29
CA HIS A 21 -22.01 1.57 11.93
C HIS A 21 -22.42 2.78 11.08
N LEU A 22 -23.63 3.31 11.29
CA LEU A 22 -24.03 4.58 10.68
C LEU A 22 -23.21 5.75 11.26
N ARG A 23 -22.85 5.67 12.56
CA ARG A 23 -22.01 6.67 13.24
C ARG A 23 -20.56 6.69 12.73
N GLU A 24 -19.96 5.54 12.43
CA GLU A 24 -18.62 5.47 11.81
C GLU A 24 -18.61 5.89 10.34
N ARG A 25 -19.70 5.65 9.59
CA ARG A 25 -19.84 6.13 8.21
C ARG A 25 -20.12 7.63 8.09
N GLY A 26 -20.67 8.24 9.15
CA GLY A 26 -20.98 9.66 9.22
C GLY A 26 -19.82 10.56 9.66
N ARG A 27 -18.67 10.00 10.10
CA ARG A 27 -17.49 10.81 10.40
C ARG A 27 -16.89 11.33 9.09
N VAL A 28 -17.19 12.58 8.79
CA VAL A 28 -16.45 13.38 7.80
C VAL A 28 -14.98 13.37 8.26
N PRO A 29 -14.03 12.87 7.45
CA PRO A 29 -12.62 12.90 7.81
C PRO A 29 -12.23 14.32 8.20
N TRP A 30 -11.46 14.54 9.26
CA TRP A 30 -11.06 15.89 9.65
C TRP A 30 -10.31 16.62 8.52
N GLU A 31 -9.60 15.87 7.68
CA GLU A 31 -8.94 16.32 6.45
C GLU A 31 -9.92 16.99 5.45
N TRP A 32 -11.19 16.56 5.44
CA TRP A 32 -12.26 17.16 4.64
C TRP A 32 -12.68 18.52 5.19
N LEU A 33 -12.78 18.64 6.52
CA LEU A 33 -13.06 19.92 7.17
C LEU A 33 -11.90 20.90 6.96
N ALA A 34 -10.66 20.40 6.95
CA ALA A 34 -9.48 21.20 6.63
C ALA A 34 -9.48 21.69 5.17
N TRP A 35 -9.83 20.83 4.21
CA TRP A 35 -9.94 21.22 2.79
C TRP A 35 -11.09 22.19 2.52
N ILE A 36 -12.27 21.96 3.12
CA ILE A 36 -13.39 22.91 3.05
C ILE A 36 -12.99 24.23 3.69
N GLY A 37 -12.35 24.19 4.87
CA GLY A 37 -11.84 25.38 5.53
C GLY A 37 -10.85 26.16 4.67
N LEU A 38 -9.91 25.47 4.01
CA LEU A 38 -8.96 26.10 3.09
C LEU A 38 -9.66 26.75 1.89
N LEU A 39 -10.64 26.06 1.28
CA LEU A 39 -11.43 26.61 0.17
C LEU A 39 -12.25 27.83 0.61
N VAL A 40 -12.84 27.80 1.81
CA VAL A 40 -13.58 28.93 2.39
C VAL A 40 -12.65 30.12 2.66
N VAL A 41 -11.44 29.87 3.18
CA VAL A 41 -10.43 30.93 3.41
C VAL A 41 -9.97 31.53 2.08
N LEU A 42 -9.68 30.70 1.08
CA LEU A 42 -9.34 31.17 -0.27
C LEU A 42 -10.48 31.99 -0.88
N HIS A 43 -11.72 31.53 -0.77
CA HIS A 43 -12.91 32.23 -1.24
C HIS A 43 -13.09 33.59 -0.56
N ALA A 44 -12.96 33.62 0.77
CA ALA A 44 -13.04 34.86 1.54
C ALA A 44 -11.93 35.86 1.19
N ALA A 45 -10.73 35.37 0.84
CA ALA A 45 -9.58 36.20 0.52
C ALA A 45 -9.57 36.73 -0.94
N SER A 46 -10.20 36.03 -1.89
CA SER A 46 -10.15 36.36 -3.32
C SER A 46 -11.36 37.13 -3.86
N GLY A 47 -12.44 37.22 -3.08
CA GLY A 47 -13.68 37.90 -3.47
C GLY A 47 -14.59 37.01 -4.34
N PHE A 48 -15.90 37.24 -4.26
CA PHE A 48 -16.94 36.37 -4.85
C PHE A 48 -16.77 36.13 -6.36
N GLU A 49 -16.28 37.12 -7.12
CA GLU A 49 -16.26 37.05 -8.59
C GLU A 49 -15.15 36.13 -9.14
N THR A 50 -14.00 36.01 -8.47
CA THR A 50 -12.88 35.18 -8.94
C THR A 50 -13.02 33.71 -8.53
N THR A 51 -13.79 33.41 -7.48
CA THR A 51 -13.89 32.06 -6.95
C THR A 51 -14.93 31.19 -7.66
N ASP A 52 -15.97 31.80 -8.23
CA ASP A 52 -17.00 31.07 -8.97
C ASP A 52 -16.46 30.47 -10.28
N PHE A 53 -15.49 31.11 -10.92
CA PHE A 53 -14.94 30.65 -12.20
C PHE A 53 -13.83 29.59 -12.04
N ILE A 54 -12.99 29.68 -11.00
CA ILE A 54 -11.81 28.79 -10.86
C ILE A 54 -11.94 27.84 -9.67
N GLY A 55 -12.51 28.31 -8.55
CA GLY A 55 -12.66 27.50 -7.33
C GLY A 55 -13.67 26.37 -7.50
N LEU A 56 -14.78 26.64 -8.18
CA LEU A 56 -15.86 25.68 -8.41
C LEU A 56 -15.42 24.50 -9.29
N PRO A 57 -14.78 24.71 -10.46
CA PRO A 57 -14.28 23.60 -11.28
C PRO A 57 -13.18 22.77 -10.60
N VAL A 58 -12.25 23.42 -9.90
CA VAL A 58 -11.15 22.72 -9.19
C VAL A 58 -11.71 21.89 -8.03
N GLY A 59 -12.61 22.47 -7.22
CA GLY A 59 -13.29 21.77 -6.14
C GLY A 59 -14.12 20.59 -6.66
N LEU A 60 -14.85 20.79 -7.76
CA LEU A 60 -15.64 19.74 -8.40
C LEU A 60 -14.76 18.62 -8.97
N ALA A 61 -13.65 18.95 -9.63
CA ALA A 61 -12.71 17.97 -10.17
C ALA A 61 -12.04 17.15 -9.06
N ALA A 62 -11.65 17.79 -7.95
CA ALA A 62 -11.12 17.10 -6.78
C ALA A 62 -12.16 16.17 -6.15
N TRP A 63 -13.41 16.62 -6.01
CA TRP A 63 -14.51 15.82 -5.48
C TRP A 63 -14.85 14.63 -6.38
N LEU A 64 -14.92 14.83 -7.69
CA LEU A 64 -15.18 13.79 -8.69
C LEU A 64 -14.04 12.76 -8.72
N GLY A 65 -12.79 13.23 -8.75
CA GLY A 65 -11.61 12.36 -8.71
C GLY A 65 -11.61 11.49 -7.45
N TRP A 66 -11.93 12.06 -6.30
CA TRP A 66 -12.02 11.34 -5.03
C TRP A 66 -13.19 10.36 -4.98
N THR A 67 -14.40 10.76 -5.40
CA THR A 67 -15.57 9.88 -5.41
C THR A 67 -15.38 8.70 -6.35
N VAL A 68 -14.82 8.93 -7.54
CA VAL A 68 -14.43 7.87 -8.48
C VAL A 68 -13.36 6.98 -7.86
N TRP A 69 -12.32 7.53 -7.25
CA TRP A 69 -11.29 6.74 -6.57
C TRP A 69 -11.86 5.88 -5.43
N ARG A 70 -12.73 6.45 -4.59
CA ARG A 70 -13.39 5.76 -3.48
C ARG A 70 -14.32 4.66 -3.99
N ARG A 71 -15.09 4.92 -5.05
CA ARG A 71 -15.99 3.94 -5.67
C ARG A 71 -15.20 2.83 -6.35
N LEU A 72 -14.13 3.15 -7.07
CA LEU A 72 -13.21 2.16 -7.63
C LEU A 72 -12.55 1.33 -6.54
N ARG A 73 -12.10 1.95 -5.43
CA ARG A 73 -11.60 1.23 -4.27
C ARG A 73 -12.69 0.31 -3.73
N PHE A 74 -13.94 0.73 -3.58
CA PHE A 74 -15.01 -0.14 -3.07
C PHE A 74 -15.33 -1.31 -4.01
N VAL A 75 -15.54 -1.06 -5.30
CA VAL A 75 -15.87 -2.09 -6.31
C VAL A 75 -14.74 -3.12 -6.50
N ARG A 76 -13.49 -2.67 -6.39
CA ARG A 76 -12.31 -3.56 -6.43
C ARG A 76 -12.21 -4.46 -5.21
N TRP A 77 -12.92 -4.15 -4.14
CA TRP A 77 -12.90 -4.90 -2.88
C TRP A 77 -14.07 -5.87 -2.77
N THR A 78 -15.24 -5.49 -3.27
CA THR A 78 -16.43 -6.34 -3.20
C THR A 78 -16.38 -7.44 -4.24
N ARG A 79 -15.99 -7.18 -5.49
CA ARG A 79 -16.08 -8.18 -6.57
C ARG A 79 -15.36 -9.52 -6.30
N PRO A 80 -14.10 -9.56 -5.85
CA PRO A 80 -13.41 -10.85 -5.63
C PRO A 80 -13.98 -11.60 -4.42
N ALA A 81 -14.36 -10.86 -3.36
CA ALA A 81 -14.96 -11.46 -2.18
C ALA A 81 -16.38 -11.95 -2.48
N GLU A 82 -17.17 -11.20 -3.24
CA GLU A 82 -18.50 -11.59 -3.71
C GLU A 82 -18.45 -12.80 -4.64
N ALA A 83 -17.47 -12.87 -5.55
CA ALA A 83 -17.26 -14.04 -6.38
C ALA A 83 -16.99 -15.28 -5.53
N LEU A 84 -16.08 -15.19 -4.55
CA LEU A 84 -15.80 -16.27 -3.61
C LEU A 84 -17.02 -16.70 -2.82
N LEU A 85 -17.81 -15.74 -2.33
CA LEU A 85 -19.04 -16.01 -1.59
C LEU A 85 -20.14 -16.67 -2.43
N ARG A 86 -20.12 -16.48 -3.75
CA ARG A 86 -21.07 -17.12 -4.68
C ARG A 86 -20.60 -18.51 -5.10
N GLU A 87 -19.31 -18.70 -5.27
CA GLU A 87 -18.72 -19.92 -5.83
C GLU A 87 -18.43 -21.00 -4.78
N GLN A 88 -18.19 -20.61 -3.53
CA GLN A 88 -17.71 -21.52 -2.49
C GLN A 88 -18.62 -21.49 -1.24
N PRO A 89 -18.94 -22.66 -0.66
CA PRO A 89 -19.73 -22.72 0.56
C PRO A 89 -18.91 -22.26 1.77
N TRP A 90 -19.62 -21.77 2.80
CA TRP A 90 -19.01 -21.48 4.09
C TRP A 90 -18.61 -22.77 4.80
N LEU A 91 -17.33 -22.90 5.13
CA LEU A 91 -16.80 -24.04 5.88
C LEU A 91 -16.44 -23.62 7.31
N PRO A 92 -16.87 -24.37 8.34
CA PRO A 92 -16.39 -24.13 9.70
C PRO A 92 -14.93 -24.57 9.80
N VAL A 93 -14.08 -23.72 10.40
CA VAL A 93 -12.66 -24.00 10.57
C VAL A 93 -12.24 -23.62 11.99
N ASP A 94 -11.52 -24.53 12.64
CA ASP A 94 -10.91 -24.29 13.94
C ASP A 94 -9.68 -23.38 13.78
N VAL A 95 -9.61 -22.38 14.66
CA VAL A 95 -8.61 -21.33 14.60
C VAL A 95 -8.04 -20.99 15.96
N SER A 96 -6.79 -20.55 15.96
CA SER A 96 -6.17 -19.89 17.11
C SER A 96 -5.85 -18.44 16.78
N LEU A 97 -6.11 -17.54 17.73
CA LEU A 97 -5.76 -16.13 17.61
C LEU A 97 -4.34 -15.92 18.14
N ARG A 98 -3.45 -15.36 17.30
CA ARG A 98 -2.09 -14.93 17.70
C ARG A 98 -1.97 -13.42 17.47
N GLY A 99 -2.19 -12.65 18.52
CA GLY A 99 -2.25 -11.18 18.44
C GLY A 99 -3.36 -10.70 17.51
N ARG A 100 -2.99 -10.05 16.40
CA ARG A 100 -3.94 -9.57 15.37
C ARG A 100 -4.12 -10.54 14.20
N ARG A 101 -3.58 -11.76 14.29
CA ARG A 101 -3.58 -12.76 13.22
C ARG A 101 -4.36 -13.99 13.65
N ILE A 102 -5.06 -14.62 12.71
CA ILE A 102 -5.74 -15.90 12.90
C ILE A 102 -4.87 -17.00 12.30
N VAL A 103 -4.72 -18.13 12.97
CA VAL A 103 -4.02 -19.32 12.45
C VAL A 103 -5.01 -20.47 12.35
N ALA A 104 -5.22 -20.99 11.14
CA ALA A 104 -6.14 -22.10 10.83
C ALA A 104 -5.39 -23.18 10.03
N GLY A 105 -5.27 -24.40 10.56
CA GLY A 105 -4.62 -25.50 9.85
C GLY A 105 -3.21 -25.16 9.32
N GLY A 106 -2.42 -24.43 10.12
CA GLY A 106 -1.10 -23.95 9.73
C GLY A 106 -1.09 -22.72 8.79
N THR A 107 -2.26 -22.24 8.36
CA THR A 107 -2.38 -21.04 7.52
C THR A 107 -2.59 -19.80 8.39
N VAL A 108 -1.78 -18.76 8.17
CA VAL A 108 -1.88 -17.49 8.89
C VAL A 108 -2.70 -16.49 8.07
N PHE A 109 -3.75 -15.95 8.67
CA PHE A 109 -4.65 -14.97 8.10
C PHE A 109 -4.50 -13.64 8.83
N ALA A 110 -4.29 -12.57 8.07
CA ALA A 110 -4.31 -11.20 8.58
C ALA A 110 -5.68 -10.56 8.31
N LEU A 111 -6.33 -10.04 9.36
CA LEU A 111 -7.64 -9.38 9.27
C LEU A 111 -7.50 -7.90 9.63
N PRO A 112 -7.14 -7.05 8.65
CA PRO A 112 -6.98 -5.62 8.89
C PRO A 112 -8.33 -4.99 9.29
N GLY A 113 -8.30 -4.18 10.35
CA GLY A 113 -9.46 -3.45 10.83
C GLY A 113 -10.49 -4.29 11.60
N MET A 114 -10.14 -5.51 12.04
CA MET A 114 -11.04 -6.32 12.86
C MET A 114 -11.20 -5.71 14.27
N PRO A 115 -12.45 -5.43 14.73
CA PRO A 115 -12.75 -4.90 16.05
C PRO A 115 -12.32 -5.84 17.17
N ARG A 116 -12.12 -5.29 18.37
CA ARG A 116 -11.65 -6.06 19.54
C ARG A 116 -12.69 -7.08 19.98
N GLU A 117 -13.97 -6.75 19.84
CA GLU A 117 -15.12 -7.59 20.20
C GLU A 117 -15.11 -8.87 19.36
N VAL A 118 -14.91 -8.73 18.04
CA VAL A 118 -14.84 -9.85 17.10
C VAL A 118 -13.63 -10.74 17.42
N ARG A 119 -12.48 -10.15 17.77
CA ARG A 119 -11.30 -10.91 18.21
C ARG A 119 -11.55 -11.68 19.50
N ASN A 120 -12.24 -11.10 20.47
CA ASN A 120 -12.59 -11.77 21.71
C ASN A 120 -13.52 -12.97 21.46
N VAL A 121 -14.48 -12.84 20.54
CA VAL A 121 -15.33 -13.96 20.13
C VAL A 121 -14.51 -15.08 19.49
N ILE A 122 -13.59 -14.76 18.57
CA ILE A 122 -12.70 -15.76 17.97
C ILE A 122 -11.82 -16.43 19.03
N ALA A 123 -11.22 -15.65 19.92
CA ALA A 123 -10.35 -16.17 20.99
C ALA A 123 -11.11 -17.11 21.94
N ARG A 124 -12.38 -16.81 22.22
CA ARG A 124 -13.25 -17.63 23.08
C ARG A 124 -13.77 -18.88 22.39
N THR A 125 -14.21 -18.77 21.14
CA THR A 125 -14.88 -19.86 20.41
C THR A 125 -13.91 -20.78 19.69
N GLY A 126 -12.73 -20.27 19.32
CA GLY A 126 -11.76 -21.00 18.51
C GLY A 126 -12.29 -21.39 17.13
N ARG A 127 -13.40 -20.80 16.66
CA ARG A 127 -14.05 -21.19 15.40
C ARG A 127 -14.40 -19.98 14.57
N VAL A 128 -14.26 -20.14 13.26
CA VAL A 128 -14.75 -19.19 12.27
C VAL A 128 -15.34 -19.92 11.07
N TRP A 129 -16.25 -19.26 10.39
CA TRP A 129 -16.71 -19.66 9.07
C TRP A 129 -15.77 -19.06 8.02
N PHE A 130 -15.37 -19.86 7.05
CA PHE A 130 -14.30 -19.53 6.12
C PHE A 130 -14.74 -19.83 4.68
N VAL A 131 -14.34 -18.95 3.75
CA VAL A 131 -14.51 -19.12 2.30
C VAL A 131 -13.19 -18.73 1.61
N GLY A 132 -12.71 -19.58 0.70
CA GLY A 132 -11.38 -19.50 0.08
C GLY A 132 -10.45 -20.64 0.52
N PRO A 133 -9.11 -20.48 0.46
CA PRO A 133 -8.39 -19.33 -0.09
C PRO A 133 -8.29 -19.39 -1.62
N ASP A 134 -8.50 -18.26 -2.28
CA ASP A 134 -8.22 -18.08 -3.72
C ASP A 134 -7.37 -16.83 -3.93
N GLY A 135 -6.28 -16.95 -4.70
CA GLY A 135 -5.35 -15.84 -4.97
C GLY A 135 -4.77 -15.16 -3.71
N GLY A 136 -4.68 -15.88 -2.58
CA GLY A 136 -4.22 -15.32 -1.29
C GLY A 136 -5.27 -14.47 -0.55
N LEU A 137 -6.51 -14.47 -1.02
CA LEU A 137 -7.66 -13.87 -0.36
C LEU A 137 -8.52 -14.95 0.29
N ALA A 138 -9.07 -14.62 1.45
CA ALA A 138 -10.14 -15.39 2.06
C ALA A 138 -11.17 -14.46 2.69
N VAL A 139 -12.36 -14.99 2.94
CA VAL A 139 -13.42 -14.31 3.67
C VAL A 139 -13.71 -15.11 4.93
N ILE A 140 -13.71 -14.43 6.07
CA ILE A 140 -13.91 -15.02 7.39
C ILE A 140 -15.15 -14.40 8.02
N ARG A 141 -16.12 -15.20 8.43
CA ARG A 141 -17.26 -14.76 9.21
C ARG A 141 -17.15 -15.35 10.60
N VAL A 142 -17.24 -14.49 11.60
CA VAL A 142 -17.26 -14.91 13.01
C VAL A 142 -18.72 -15.03 13.43
N GLU A 143 -19.01 -16.10 14.17
CA GLU A 143 -20.33 -16.34 14.74
C GLU A 143 -20.77 -15.13 15.59
N GLY A 144 -22.05 -14.74 15.47
CA GLY A 144 -22.59 -13.54 16.13
C GLY A 144 -22.19 -12.19 15.50
N SER A 145 -21.17 -12.11 14.64
CA SER A 145 -20.77 -10.82 14.06
C SER A 145 -21.65 -10.36 12.88
N GLY A 146 -22.41 -11.28 12.28
CA GLY A 146 -23.30 -11.02 11.13
C GLY A 146 -22.59 -10.55 9.85
N ARG A 147 -21.27 -10.31 9.89
CA ARG A 147 -20.51 -9.65 8.82
C ARG A 147 -19.33 -10.51 8.35
N PRO A 148 -19.14 -10.66 7.03
CA PRO A 148 -17.91 -11.24 6.48
C PRO A 148 -16.74 -10.26 6.59
N TRP A 149 -15.59 -10.75 7.02
CA TRP A 149 -14.33 -10.03 7.14
C TRP A 149 -13.35 -10.51 6.09
N ARG A 150 -12.67 -9.56 5.45
CA ARG A 150 -11.61 -9.91 4.50
C ARG A 150 -10.37 -10.36 5.25
N ALA A 151 -9.87 -11.53 4.90
CA ALA A 151 -8.64 -12.08 5.41
C ALA A 151 -7.61 -12.18 4.28
N ARG A 152 -6.37 -11.76 4.55
CA ARG A 152 -5.25 -12.01 3.64
C ARG A 152 -4.45 -13.21 4.13
N VAL A 153 -4.23 -14.18 3.26
CA VAL A 153 -3.39 -15.34 3.52
C VAL A 153 -1.93 -14.89 3.52
N ARG A 154 -1.27 -14.97 4.68
CA ARG A 154 0.11 -14.53 4.88
C ARG A 154 1.13 -15.67 4.93
N ARG A 155 0.74 -16.91 5.25
CA ARG A 155 1.65 -18.07 5.21
C ARG A 155 0.82 -19.35 5.20
N ARG A 156 1.21 -20.36 4.41
CA ARG A 156 0.70 -21.73 4.54
C ARG A 156 1.84 -22.53 5.17
N ALA A 157 1.73 -22.95 6.44
CA ALA A 157 2.74 -23.80 7.04
C ALA A 157 2.84 -25.09 6.20
N GLY A 158 4.02 -25.36 5.65
CA GLY A 158 4.30 -26.60 4.93
C GLY A 158 4.37 -26.56 3.40
N ARG A 159 4.18 -25.42 2.72
CA ARG A 159 4.56 -25.30 1.30
C ARG A 159 5.53 -24.15 1.10
N VAL A 160 6.74 -24.50 0.67
CA VAL A 160 7.72 -23.61 0.04
C VAL A 160 6.97 -22.77 -0.99
N THR A 161 6.81 -21.49 -0.68
CA THR A 161 6.06 -20.55 -1.50
C THR A 161 6.81 -20.28 -2.79
N ALA A 162 6.13 -20.47 -3.93
CA ALA A 162 6.46 -19.76 -5.14
C ALA A 162 6.52 -18.23 -4.84
N PRO A 163 7.51 -17.51 -5.40
CA PRO A 163 7.85 -16.16 -4.97
C PRO A 163 6.70 -15.18 -5.20
N ARG A 164 6.46 -14.32 -4.21
CA ARG A 164 5.47 -13.23 -4.15
C ARG A 164 5.65 -12.12 -5.20
N ALA A 165 6.52 -12.30 -6.18
CA ALA A 165 6.90 -11.29 -7.18
C ALA A 165 5.72 -10.70 -7.98
N VAL A 166 4.61 -11.42 -8.08
CA VAL A 166 3.44 -10.97 -8.85
C VAL A 166 2.72 -9.81 -8.16
N ASP A 167 2.61 -9.81 -6.83
CA ASP A 167 1.68 -8.93 -6.10
C ASP A 167 2.22 -7.48 -5.93
N HIS A 168 3.54 -7.32 -5.90
CA HIS A 168 4.20 -6.01 -5.88
C HIS A 168 4.22 -5.34 -7.27
N TRP A 169 4.43 -6.13 -8.32
CA TRP A 169 4.39 -5.63 -9.70
C TRP A 169 3.01 -5.07 -10.06
N TRP A 170 1.92 -5.71 -9.62
CA TRP A 170 0.56 -5.18 -9.78
C TRP A 170 0.35 -3.86 -9.03
N ARG A 171 0.94 -3.66 -7.84
CA ARG A 171 0.83 -2.39 -7.09
C ARG A 171 1.67 -1.28 -7.72
N LYS A 172 2.89 -1.57 -8.18
CA LYS A 172 3.79 -0.60 -8.85
C LYS A 172 3.23 -0.21 -10.23
N ARG A 173 2.77 -1.17 -11.03
CA ARG A 173 2.08 -0.93 -12.32
C ARG A 173 0.79 -0.13 -12.14
N ARG A 174 0.09 -0.30 -11.02
CA ARG A 174 -1.14 0.45 -10.71
C ARG A 174 -0.86 1.86 -10.19
N ARG A 175 0.15 2.07 -9.34
CA ARG A 175 0.65 3.40 -8.98
C ARG A 175 1.10 4.15 -10.23
N PHE A 176 1.80 3.47 -11.14
CA PHE A 176 2.20 4.03 -12.43
C PHE A 176 1.00 4.39 -13.31
N ARG A 177 -0.05 3.55 -13.40
CA ARG A 177 -1.28 3.89 -14.14
C ARG A 177 -2.04 5.07 -13.54
N LEU A 178 -2.13 5.16 -12.21
CA LEU A 178 -2.74 6.31 -11.54
C LEU A 178 -1.92 7.57 -11.77
N ALA A 179 -0.59 7.50 -11.59
CA ALA A 179 0.33 8.59 -11.87
C ALA A 179 0.24 9.05 -13.33
N ALA A 180 0.20 8.13 -14.30
CA ALA A 180 0.02 8.45 -15.71
C ALA A 180 -1.34 9.09 -15.99
N GLY A 181 -2.41 8.63 -15.33
CA GLY A 181 -3.73 9.26 -15.42
C GLY A 181 -3.73 10.70 -14.90
N PHE A 182 -3.11 10.93 -13.74
CA PHE A 182 -2.93 12.29 -13.21
C PHE A 182 -2.05 13.13 -14.13
N ALA A 183 -0.94 12.60 -14.66
CA ALA A 183 -0.08 13.29 -15.60
C ALA A 183 -0.85 13.76 -16.84
N GLY A 184 -1.70 12.88 -17.41
CA GLY A 184 -2.55 13.22 -18.55
C GLY A 184 -3.57 14.31 -18.21
N LEU A 185 -4.15 14.26 -17.01
CA LEU A 185 -5.11 15.27 -16.54
C LEU A 185 -4.44 16.63 -16.33
N PHE A 186 -3.26 16.67 -15.71
CA PHE A 186 -2.47 17.91 -15.58
C PHE A 186 -2.00 18.45 -16.92
N ALA A 187 -1.55 17.59 -17.84
CA ALA A 187 -1.20 18.00 -19.19
C ALA A 187 -2.40 18.59 -19.95
N ALA A 188 -3.58 17.97 -19.84
CA ALA A 188 -4.80 18.50 -20.43
C ALA A 188 -5.21 19.85 -19.81
N ALA A 189 -5.11 19.99 -18.48
CA ALA A 189 -5.36 21.25 -17.79
C ALA A 189 -4.39 22.36 -18.22
N LEU A 190 -3.11 22.02 -18.41
CA LEU A 190 -2.09 22.94 -18.92
C LEU A 190 -2.42 23.43 -20.34
N VAL A 191 -2.82 22.51 -21.22
CA VAL A 191 -3.22 22.84 -22.60
C VAL A 191 -4.46 23.73 -22.60
N ALA A 192 -5.47 23.41 -21.78
CA ALA A 192 -6.67 24.22 -21.66
C ALA A 192 -6.37 25.65 -21.15
N LEU A 193 -5.52 25.76 -20.12
CA LEU A 193 -5.06 27.04 -19.59
C LEU A 193 -4.32 27.85 -20.66
N LEU A 194 -3.46 27.20 -21.45
CA LEU A 194 -2.69 27.82 -22.50
C LEU A 194 -3.56 28.32 -23.66
N VAL A 195 -4.54 27.51 -24.09
CA VAL A 195 -5.53 27.90 -25.10
C VAL A 195 -6.36 29.08 -24.61
N ALA A 196 -6.84 29.05 -23.35
CA ALA A 196 -7.60 30.16 -22.77
C ALA A 196 -6.81 31.47 -22.79
N THR A 197 -5.54 31.45 -22.34
CA THR A 197 -4.68 32.64 -22.33
C THR A 197 -4.29 33.17 -23.71
N VAL A 198 -4.37 32.34 -24.75
CA VAL A 198 -4.09 32.75 -26.14
C VAL A 198 -5.33 33.35 -26.80
N ILE A 199 -6.50 32.79 -26.53
CA ILE A 199 -7.77 33.28 -27.06
C ILE A 199 -8.15 34.60 -26.39
N GLU A 200 -8.00 34.67 -25.06
CA GLU A 200 -8.33 35.82 -24.25
C GLU A 200 -7.12 36.18 -23.39
N PRO A 201 -6.27 37.10 -23.86
CA PRO A 201 -5.07 37.49 -23.15
C PRO A 201 -5.43 38.07 -21.77
N PRO A 202 -4.80 37.61 -20.68
CA PRO A 202 -5.11 38.13 -19.36
C PRO A 202 -4.79 39.62 -19.27
N ALA A 203 -5.63 40.35 -18.52
CA ALA A 203 -5.35 41.75 -18.23
C ALA A 203 -4.05 41.87 -17.39
N PRO A 204 -3.34 43.02 -17.41
CA PRO A 204 -2.06 43.17 -16.72
C PRO A 204 -2.09 42.84 -15.22
N ASP A 205 -3.21 43.11 -14.56
CA ASP A 205 -3.50 42.81 -13.16
C ASP A 205 -3.80 41.32 -12.89
N GLU A 206 -4.17 40.55 -13.92
CA GLU A 206 -4.47 39.12 -13.83
C GLU A 206 -3.25 38.22 -14.08
N ILE A 207 -2.16 38.77 -14.61
CA ILE A 207 -0.94 38.01 -14.96
C ILE A 207 -0.42 37.20 -13.77
N ALA A 208 -0.45 37.77 -12.56
CA ALA A 208 -0.01 37.09 -11.35
C ALA A 208 -0.84 35.82 -11.05
N TYR A 209 -2.17 35.89 -11.23
CA TYR A 209 -3.06 34.75 -11.03
C TYR A 209 -2.84 33.65 -12.05
N VAL A 210 -2.66 34.03 -13.32
CA VAL A 210 -2.36 33.09 -14.41
C VAL A 210 -1.05 32.36 -14.10
N LEU A 211 0.00 33.07 -13.68
CA LEU A 211 1.29 32.45 -13.31
C LEU A 211 1.15 31.46 -12.15
N VAL A 212 0.34 31.77 -11.14
CA VAL A 212 0.05 30.85 -10.02
C VAL A 212 -0.69 29.60 -10.51
N ALA A 213 -1.70 29.76 -11.37
CA ALA A 213 -2.43 28.63 -11.95
C ALA A 213 -1.51 27.72 -12.78
N TYR A 214 -0.61 28.29 -13.58
CA TYR A 214 0.44 27.54 -14.27
C TYR A 214 1.33 26.79 -13.29
N GLY A 215 1.77 27.43 -12.20
CA GLY A 215 2.59 26.81 -11.16
C GLY A 215 1.91 25.59 -10.53
N MET A 216 0.61 25.68 -10.21
CA MET A 216 -0.15 24.57 -9.62
C MET A 216 -0.27 23.35 -10.55
N VAL A 217 -0.15 23.54 -11.87
CA VAL A 217 -0.22 22.45 -12.86
C VAL A 217 1.18 21.93 -13.19
N VAL A 218 2.14 22.83 -13.43
CA VAL A 218 3.49 22.48 -13.89
C VAL A 218 4.31 21.83 -12.76
N VAL A 219 4.23 22.32 -11.53
CA VAL A 219 5.04 21.79 -10.41
C VAL A 219 4.71 20.33 -10.10
N PRO A 220 3.43 19.92 -9.92
CA PRO A 220 3.10 18.51 -9.70
C PRO A 220 3.45 17.62 -10.90
N LEU A 221 3.27 18.12 -12.13
CA LEU A 221 3.63 17.40 -13.34
C LEU A 221 5.14 17.17 -13.41
N ALA A 222 5.95 18.19 -13.14
CA ALA A 222 7.40 18.11 -13.11
C ALA A 222 7.88 17.17 -12.00
N ALA A 223 7.31 17.25 -10.80
CA ALA A 223 7.61 16.34 -9.69
C ALA A 223 7.28 14.89 -10.05
N LEU A 224 6.13 14.65 -10.70
CA LEU A 224 5.72 13.32 -11.14
C LEU A 224 6.65 12.76 -12.22
N VAL A 225 7.05 13.59 -13.20
CA VAL A 225 8.04 13.22 -14.23
C VAL A 225 9.40 12.95 -13.60
N PHE A 226 9.83 13.75 -12.63
CA PHE A 226 11.09 13.57 -11.90
C PHE A 226 11.09 12.25 -11.12
N VAL A 227 10.04 11.98 -10.35
CA VAL A 227 9.87 10.70 -9.63
C VAL A 227 9.82 9.53 -10.62
N ALA A 228 9.09 9.67 -11.72
CA ALA A 228 9.03 8.63 -12.75
C ALA A 228 10.41 8.36 -13.38
N ARG A 229 11.18 9.40 -13.68
CA ARG A 229 12.56 9.29 -14.21
C ARG A 229 13.50 8.66 -13.19
N ARG A 230 13.42 9.06 -11.92
CA ARG A 230 14.23 8.48 -10.82
C ARG A 230 13.86 7.02 -10.54
N SER A 231 12.61 6.65 -10.81
CA SER A 231 12.12 5.27 -10.69
C SER A 231 12.38 4.41 -11.93
N ARG A 232 13.03 4.95 -12.97
CA ARG A 232 13.47 4.13 -14.10
C ARG A 232 14.39 3.04 -13.53
N PRO A 233 14.20 1.77 -13.95
CA PRO A 233 15.13 0.72 -13.57
C PRO A 233 16.54 1.18 -13.95
N PRO A 234 17.56 0.88 -13.13
CA PRO A 234 18.93 1.19 -13.51
C PRO A 234 19.20 0.65 -14.91
N ALA A 235 20.03 1.37 -15.66
CA ALA A 235 20.47 0.95 -16.99
C ALA A 235 20.90 -0.53 -16.97
N PRO A 236 20.68 -1.29 -18.06
CA PRO A 236 21.05 -2.71 -18.10
C PRO A 236 22.55 -2.86 -17.80
N GLY A 237 22.86 -3.17 -16.55
CA GLY A 237 24.19 -3.44 -16.05
C GLY A 237 24.33 -4.92 -15.71
N THR A 238 25.58 -5.39 -15.63
CA THR A 238 25.89 -6.73 -15.16
C THR A 238 25.57 -6.84 -13.67
N TRP A 239 24.66 -7.75 -13.32
CA TRP A 239 24.36 -8.06 -11.92
C TRP A 239 25.36 -9.07 -11.40
N THR A 240 26.12 -8.70 -10.37
CA THR A 240 27.07 -9.58 -9.69
C THR A 240 26.43 -10.17 -8.44
N ARG A 241 26.38 -11.49 -8.35
CA ARG A 241 25.89 -12.19 -7.15
C ARG A 241 26.97 -12.25 -6.09
N ILE A 242 26.64 -11.86 -4.87
CA ILE A 242 27.49 -12.01 -3.68
C ILE A 242 26.74 -12.75 -2.57
N ALA A 243 27.47 -13.40 -1.67
CA ALA A 243 26.89 -13.97 -0.46
C ALA A 243 26.55 -12.82 0.51
N GLY A 244 25.44 -12.94 1.23
CA GLY A 244 25.06 -11.94 2.23
C GLY A 244 23.75 -12.25 2.92
N ALA A 245 23.56 -11.67 4.09
CA ALA A 245 22.37 -11.83 4.90
C ALA A 245 21.93 -10.46 5.43
N VAL A 246 20.66 -10.37 5.80
CA VAL A 246 20.11 -9.24 6.55
C VAL A 246 19.64 -9.74 7.90
N ASP A 247 19.61 -8.84 8.89
CA ASP A 247 19.11 -9.10 10.23
C ASP A 247 17.56 -9.07 10.25
N ASP A 248 16.97 -9.56 11.35
CA ASP A 248 15.52 -9.52 11.51
C ASP A 248 15.11 -8.06 11.70
N ALA A 249 14.49 -7.47 10.67
CA ALA A 249 14.13 -6.07 10.67
C ALA A 249 12.66 -5.93 11.07
N ASP A 250 12.42 -5.19 12.14
CA ASP A 250 11.08 -4.81 12.54
C ASP A 250 10.52 -3.79 11.54
N TYR A 251 9.80 -4.28 10.53
CA TYR A 251 8.99 -3.46 9.62
C TYR A 251 7.79 -2.85 10.39
N ILE A 252 8.05 -1.93 11.31
CA ILE A 252 7.03 -1.13 11.99
C ILE A 252 6.62 0.00 11.02
N GLU A 253 5.31 0.29 10.96
CA GLU A 253 4.65 0.90 9.80
C GLU A 253 5.03 2.36 9.45
N ASP A 254 5.87 3.06 10.22
CA ASP A 254 5.99 4.52 10.14
C ASP A 254 7.39 5.11 9.85
N ASP A 255 8.48 4.32 9.90
CA ASP A 255 9.83 4.81 9.54
C ASP A 255 10.33 4.19 8.22
N GLU A 256 11.20 4.90 7.47
CA GLU A 256 11.86 4.31 6.30
C GLU A 256 12.67 3.08 6.76
N PRO A 257 12.35 1.86 6.27
CA PRO A 257 12.95 0.65 6.82
C PRO A 257 14.43 0.61 6.45
N LEU A 258 15.27 0.95 7.43
CA LEU A 258 16.70 0.72 7.41
C LEU A 258 16.94 -0.75 7.81
N VAL A 259 17.55 -1.52 6.90
CA VAL A 259 17.84 -2.94 7.12
C VAL A 259 19.34 -3.13 7.23
N HIS A 260 19.80 -3.66 8.36
CA HIS A 260 21.19 -4.02 8.59
C HIS A 260 21.46 -5.48 8.18
N GLY A 261 22.73 -5.81 7.95
CA GLY A 261 23.16 -7.14 7.55
C GLY A 261 24.66 -7.22 7.27
N TRP A 262 25.05 -8.29 6.57
CA TRP A 262 26.42 -8.50 6.13
C TRP A 262 26.45 -9.04 4.69
N ALA A 263 27.55 -8.81 3.99
CA ALA A 263 27.83 -9.38 2.68
C ALA A 263 29.30 -9.80 2.57
N VAL A 264 29.61 -10.70 1.66
CA VAL A 264 30.99 -11.13 1.41
C VAL A 264 31.44 -10.57 0.07
N LEU A 265 32.35 -9.61 0.11
CA LEU A 265 33.02 -9.08 -1.06
C LEU A 265 34.14 -10.03 -1.49
N PRO A 266 34.26 -10.38 -2.79
CA PRO A 266 35.26 -11.34 -3.27
C PRO A 266 36.71 -10.98 -2.93
N GLU A 267 37.03 -9.69 -2.81
CA GLU A 267 38.40 -9.19 -2.61
C GLU A 267 38.72 -8.83 -1.15
N ILE A 268 37.71 -8.57 -0.33
CA ILE A 268 37.87 -7.98 1.01
C ILE A 268 37.36 -8.92 2.11
N GLY A 269 36.43 -9.82 1.79
CA GLY A 269 35.79 -10.69 2.77
C GLY A 269 34.48 -10.09 3.31
N PRO A 270 34.08 -10.44 4.54
CA PRO A 270 32.82 -10.00 5.12
C PRO A 270 32.84 -8.48 5.40
N VAL A 271 31.74 -7.82 5.05
CA VAL A 271 31.48 -6.40 5.25
C VAL A 271 30.07 -6.20 5.81
N GLU A 272 29.88 -5.18 6.61
CA GLU A 272 28.54 -4.76 7.06
C GLU A 272 27.77 -4.13 5.91
N VAL A 273 26.45 -4.31 5.92
CA VAL A 273 25.54 -3.79 4.90
C VAL A 273 24.40 -3.04 5.55
N GLU A 274 24.20 -1.80 5.11
CA GLU A 274 23.01 -1.02 5.45
C GLU A 274 22.18 -0.77 4.20
N ILE A 275 20.91 -1.16 4.20
CA ILE A 275 20.01 -1.00 3.05
C ILE A 275 18.92 0.02 3.41
N GLY A 276 19.06 1.23 2.90
CA GLY A 276 18.07 2.30 3.08
C GLY A 276 16.82 2.06 2.24
N GLY A 277 15.63 2.20 2.84
CA GLY A 277 14.35 2.05 2.16
C GLY A 277 14.16 0.68 1.51
N CYS A 278 14.67 -0.39 2.15
CA CYS A 278 14.73 -1.73 1.57
C CYS A 278 13.32 -2.24 1.20
N PRO A 279 13.01 -2.47 -0.11
CA PRO A 279 11.74 -3.03 -0.50
C PRO A 279 11.55 -4.41 0.15
N LEU A 280 10.37 -4.68 0.69
CA LEU A 280 10.06 -5.94 1.38
C LEU A 280 10.41 -7.17 0.53
N ASP A 281 10.24 -7.11 -0.79
CA ASP A 281 10.59 -8.21 -1.70
C ASP A 281 12.11 -8.47 -1.70
N LEU A 282 12.93 -7.42 -1.75
CA LEU A 282 14.39 -7.51 -1.70
C LEU A 282 14.85 -8.04 -0.34
N TYR A 283 14.31 -7.50 0.76
CA TYR A 283 14.55 -8.00 2.11
C TYR A 283 14.27 -9.50 2.22
N THR A 284 13.09 -9.95 1.76
CA THR A 284 12.73 -11.36 1.86
C THR A 284 13.61 -12.25 0.99
N ASP A 285 14.01 -11.82 -0.20
CA ASP A 285 14.92 -12.62 -1.06
C ASP A 285 16.27 -12.82 -0.38
N ILE A 286 16.85 -11.74 0.16
CA ILE A 286 18.14 -11.80 0.86
C ILE A 286 18.03 -12.66 2.12
N TRP A 287 16.97 -12.48 2.91
CA TRP A 287 16.73 -13.26 4.14
C TRP A 287 16.63 -14.77 3.86
N PHE A 288 15.88 -15.17 2.84
CA PHE A 288 15.66 -16.59 2.53
C PHE A 288 16.82 -17.24 1.78
N HIS A 289 17.43 -16.53 0.83
CA HIS A 289 18.42 -17.12 -0.08
C HIS A 289 19.87 -16.81 0.30
N ARG A 290 20.08 -15.99 1.33
CA ARG A 290 21.41 -15.59 1.83
C ARG A 290 22.34 -15.14 0.70
N ARG A 291 21.80 -14.36 -0.23
CA ARG A 291 22.50 -13.81 -1.39
C ARG A 291 22.00 -12.40 -1.68
N MET A 292 22.89 -11.56 -2.22
CA MET A 292 22.57 -10.23 -2.72
C MET A 292 23.02 -10.13 -4.18
N TYR A 293 22.36 -9.29 -4.97
CA TYR A 293 22.81 -8.94 -6.30
C TYR A 293 23.17 -7.46 -6.34
N VAL A 294 24.43 -7.19 -6.62
CA VAL A 294 24.97 -5.84 -6.75
C VAL A 294 25.02 -5.48 -8.23
N LEU A 295 24.59 -4.26 -8.57
CA LEU A 295 24.75 -3.74 -9.92
C LEU A 295 26.22 -3.34 -10.15
N GLY A 296 26.90 -3.99 -11.10
CA GLY A 296 28.31 -3.76 -11.39
C GLY A 296 29.27 -4.61 -10.53
N ARG A 297 30.54 -4.21 -10.48
CA ARG A 297 31.56 -4.88 -9.66
C ARG A 297 31.39 -4.48 -8.19
N PRO A 298 31.24 -5.44 -7.25
CA PRO A 298 31.00 -5.14 -5.85
C PRO A 298 32.25 -4.53 -5.21
N ARG A 299 32.10 -3.36 -4.58
CA ARG A 299 33.16 -2.58 -3.92
C ARG A 299 32.60 -1.98 -2.63
N PRO A 300 33.44 -1.69 -1.61
CA PRO A 300 32.99 -0.92 -0.44
C PRO A 300 32.40 0.44 -0.84
N GLY A 301 31.48 0.95 -0.03
CA GLY A 301 30.76 2.21 -0.25
C GLY A 301 29.33 2.02 -0.75
N GLU A 302 28.78 3.06 -1.37
CA GLU A 302 27.40 3.06 -1.87
C GLU A 302 27.27 2.19 -3.12
N VAL A 303 26.35 1.23 -3.08
CA VAL A 303 26.03 0.30 -4.16
C VAL A 303 24.53 0.24 -4.39
N VAL A 304 24.15 -0.21 -5.59
CA VAL A 304 22.75 -0.53 -5.90
C VAL A 304 22.54 -2.03 -5.77
N LEU A 305 21.72 -2.43 -4.81
CA LEU A 305 21.20 -3.79 -4.66
C LEU A 305 19.93 -3.96 -5.46
N GLY A 306 19.65 -5.18 -5.91
CA GLY A 306 18.38 -5.48 -6.58
C GLY A 306 18.15 -6.96 -6.85
N LEU A 307 17.13 -7.22 -7.66
CA LEU A 307 16.80 -8.57 -8.14
C LEU A 307 16.94 -8.60 -9.67
N PRO A 308 17.86 -9.41 -10.22
CA PRO A 308 18.07 -9.49 -11.67
C PRO A 308 16.77 -9.85 -12.40
N GLY A 309 16.41 -9.07 -13.42
CA GLY A 309 15.16 -9.26 -14.17
C GLY A 309 13.90 -8.65 -13.52
N PHE A 310 14.03 -8.03 -12.35
CA PHE A 310 12.92 -7.37 -11.66
C PHE A 310 13.20 -5.88 -11.41
N PRO A 311 12.18 -5.01 -11.44
CA PRO A 311 12.33 -3.58 -11.19
C PRO A 311 12.35 -3.27 -9.68
N VAL A 312 13.10 -4.06 -8.92
CA VAL A 312 13.25 -3.95 -7.46
C VAL A 312 14.71 -3.66 -7.17
N THR A 313 14.99 -2.47 -6.67
CA THR A 313 16.33 -2.00 -6.35
C THR A 313 16.30 -1.17 -5.07
N ALA A 314 17.40 -1.17 -4.33
CA ALA A 314 17.63 -0.32 -3.17
C ALA A 314 19.08 0.17 -3.20
N THR A 315 19.31 1.38 -2.67
CA THR A 315 20.66 1.85 -2.35
C THR A 315 21.10 1.20 -1.05
N ALA A 316 22.31 0.66 -1.04
CA ALA A 316 22.91 0.10 0.15
C ALA A 316 24.32 0.64 0.34
N PHE A 317 24.77 0.70 1.58
CA PHE A 317 26.14 1.03 1.93
C PHE A 317 26.85 -0.24 2.40
N LEU A 318 27.97 -0.58 1.76
CA LEU A 318 28.83 -1.70 2.15
C LEU A 318 30.01 -1.13 2.97
N GLY A 319 29.96 -1.31 4.29
CA GLY A 319 30.93 -0.78 5.25
C GLY A 319 32.32 -1.40 5.07
N GLY A 320 33.37 -0.58 5.09
CA GLY A 320 34.75 -1.00 4.80
C GLY A 320 35.62 -1.32 6.02
N GLU A 321 35.11 -1.19 7.25
CA GLU A 321 35.87 -1.63 8.41
C GLU A 321 35.67 -3.14 8.58
N PRO A 322 36.71 -3.98 8.40
CA PRO A 322 36.61 -5.39 8.72
C PRO A 322 36.31 -5.47 10.21
N SER A 323 35.08 -5.85 10.57
CA SER A 323 34.78 -6.15 11.95
C SER A 323 35.70 -7.32 12.32
N LEU A 324 36.68 -7.05 13.18
CA LEU A 324 37.47 -8.08 13.83
C LEU A 324 36.48 -8.82 14.71
N ILE A 325 35.78 -9.81 14.12
CA ILE A 325 34.94 -10.74 14.85
C ILE A 325 35.89 -11.46 15.80
N ALA A 326 35.94 -10.99 17.04
CA ALA A 326 36.61 -11.66 18.12
C ALA A 326 35.91 -13.02 18.30
N THR A 327 36.52 -14.07 17.80
CA THR A 327 36.16 -15.44 18.12
C THR A 327 36.44 -15.64 19.60
N SER A 328 35.44 -15.43 20.45
CA SER A 328 35.46 -15.99 21.80
C SER A 328 35.11 -17.47 21.67
N GLU A 329 36.11 -18.33 21.84
CA GLU A 329 35.94 -19.78 22.01
C GLU A 329 35.10 -20.13 23.24
#